data_AF-A0A0C9VS82-F1
#
_entry.id   AF-A0A0C9VS82-F1
#
_cell.length_a   1.000
_cell.length_b   1.000
_cell.length_c   1.000
_cell.angle_alpha   90.00
_cell.angle_beta   90.00
_cell.angle_gamma   90.00
#
_symmetry.space_group_name_H-M   'P 1'
#
loop_
_entity.id
_entity.type
_entity.pdbx_description
1 polymer ?
#
loop_
_entity_poly.entity_id
_entity_poly.type
_entity_poly.pdbx_seq_one_letter_code
_entity_poly.pdbx_strand_id
1 'polypeptide(L)'
;MKPRSGPIAFPTGLSTNNCAAHYSPNPGDKTVLQPSDVLKVGFGVQVKGKILNSAYTMTFEPTYDSLLEAVKAGTNAGIKSILLVRNIDQTKMEEGEYYAIDTFGSTGSGRVIDDDECSHFGKSFNSPPNPSIRLNSAHSFFKTINKNFGTLPFCRRHLDCAGETKNLLSTTGLRRRD
;
A
#
# COMPACT_ATOMS: atom_id res chain seq x y z
N MET A 1 12.12 12.74 -19.79
CA MET A 1 11.96 11.30 -20.06
C MET A 1 10.99 10.76 -19.01
N LYS A 2 9.81 10.25 -19.39
CA LYS A 2 8.83 9.72 -18.42
C LYS A 2 9.46 8.53 -17.67
N PRO A 3 9.34 8.43 -16.34
CA PRO A 3 9.89 7.28 -15.60
C PRO A 3 9.33 6.00 -16.20
N ARG A 4 10.21 5.02 -16.44
CA ARG A 4 9.79 3.66 -16.81
C ARG A 4 9.31 2.98 -15.53
N SER A 5 8.22 3.46 -14.94
CA SER A 5 7.59 2.73 -13.85
C SER A 5 7.11 1.41 -14.42
N GLY A 6 7.57 0.31 -13.81
CA GLY A 6 7.16 -1.04 -14.18
C GLY A 6 5.65 -1.24 -14.04
N PRO A 7 5.13 -2.43 -14.39
CA PRO A 7 3.68 -2.69 -14.35
C PRO A 7 3.09 -2.66 -12.93
N ILE A 8 3.92 -2.60 -11.89
CA ILE A 8 3.51 -2.60 -10.48
C ILE A 8 3.17 -1.16 -10.05
N ALA A 9 1.97 -0.96 -9.50
CA ALA A 9 1.51 0.34 -9.01
C ALA A 9 1.92 0.62 -7.56
N PHE A 10 1.93 -0.41 -6.71
CA PHE A 10 2.35 -0.33 -5.31
C PHE A 10 2.76 -1.74 -4.82
N PRO A 11 3.52 -1.84 -3.70
CA PRO A 11 3.97 -3.13 -3.18
C PRO A 11 2.80 -4.06 -2.84
N THR A 12 2.97 -5.36 -3.07
CA THR A 12 1.97 -6.36 -2.70
C THR A 12 1.82 -6.42 -1.17
N GLY A 13 0.66 -6.00 -0.68
CA GLY A 13 0.26 -6.16 0.72
C GLY A 13 -0.08 -7.61 1.03
N LEU A 14 0.45 -8.13 2.13
CA LEU A 14 0.28 -9.50 2.61
C LEU A 14 -0.05 -9.51 4.11
N SER A 15 -0.91 -8.57 4.53
CA SER A 15 -1.25 -8.37 5.94
C SER A 15 -2.03 -9.56 6.50
N THR A 16 -1.59 -10.13 7.63
CA THR A 16 -2.27 -11.26 8.29
C THR A 16 -3.01 -10.80 9.55
N ASN A 17 -4.07 -11.54 9.92
CA ASN A 17 -4.78 -11.41 11.19
C ASN A 17 -5.20 -9.97 11.54
N ASN A 18 -4.76 -9.44 12.69
CA ASN A 18 -5.09 -8.10 13.19
C ASN A 18 -4.48 -6.95 12.37
N CYS A 19 -3.44 -7.20 11.58
CA CYS A 19 -2.88 -6.21 10.67
C CYS A 19 -3.84 -6.00 9.49
N ALA A 20 -4.46 -4.83 9.35
CA ALA A 20 -5.47 -4.60 8.32
C ALA A 20 -4.88 -4.43 6.91
N ALA A 21 -3.80 -3.66 6.79
CA ALA A 21 -3.20 -3.27 5.51
C ALA A 21 -1.72 -2.89 5.66
N HIS A 22 -1.06 -2.57 4.54
CA HIS A 22 0.28 -1.97 4.48
C HIS A 22 1.43 -2.79 5.08
N TYR A 23 1.25 -4.09 5.29
CA TYR A 23 2.35 -5.01 5.58
C TYR A 23 2.79 -5.71 4.30
N SER A 24 4.10 -5.71 4.05
CA SER A 24 4.79 -6.51 3.05
C SER A 24 6.11 -6.94 3.66
N PRO A 25 6.57 -8.19 3.46
CA PRO A 25 7.81 -8.65 4.05
C PRO A 25 8.99 -7.77 3.62
N ASN A 26 9.79 -7.34 4.59
CA ASN A 26 11.08 -6.72 4.35
C ASN A 26 12.15 -7.81 4.10
N PRO A 27 13.33 -7.45 3.55
CA PRO A 27 14.42 -8.41 3.41
C PRO A 27 14.78 -9.05 4.74
N GLY A 28 14.84 -10.39 4.76
CA GLY A 28 15.14 -11.17 5.97
C GLY A 28 13.94 -11.48 6.86
N ASP A 29 12.73 -11.05 6.49
CA ASP A 29 11.50 -11.48 7.14
C ASP A 29 11.34 -13.01 7.04
N LYS A 30 11.07 -13.65 8.18
CA LYS A 30 10.94 -15.11 8.32
C LYS A 30 9.50 -15.54 8.61
N THR A 31 8.54 -14.62 8.50
CA THR A 31 7.13 -14.91 8.72
C THR A 31 6.68 -15.99 7.75
N VAL A 32 6.09 -17.05 8.31
CA VAL A 32 5.51 -18.16 7.54
C VAL A 32 4.02 -18.14 7.79
N LEU A 33 3.25 -18.16 6.71
CA LEU A 33 1.79 -18.21 6.76
C LEU A 33 1.33 -19.51 7.44
N GLN A 34 0.42 -19.38 8.39
CA GLN A 34 -0.16 -20.49 9.14
C GLN A 34 -1.55 -20.85 8.59
N PRO A 35 -2.02 -22.11 8.76
CA PRO A 35 -3.36 -22.52 8.33
C PRO A 35 -4.50 -21.67 8.94
N SER A 36 -4.31 -21.21 10.17
CA SER A 36 -5.30 -20.38 10.88
C SER A 36 -5.28 -18.91 10.47
N ASP A 37 -4.36 -18.47 9.62
CA ASP A 37 -4.19 -17.05 9.29
C ASP A 37 -5.31 -16.52 8.38
N VAL A 38 -5.71 -15.28 8.64
CA VAL A 38 -6.55 -14.47 7.74
C VAL A 38 -5.64 -13.53 6.94
N LEU A 39 -5.27 -13.94 5.73
CA LEU A 39 -4.36 -13.21 4.87
C LEU A 39 -5.12 -12.26 3.94
N LYS A 40 -4.80 -10.97 3.98
CA LYS A 40 -5.28 -9.98 3.02
C LYS A 40 -4.19 -9.77 1.97
N VAL A 41 -4.50 -10.14 0.73
CA VAL A 41 -3.63 -9.93 -0.43
C VAL A 41 -4.11 -8.69 -1.17
N GLY A 42 -3.34 -7.60 -1.11
CA GLY A 42 -3.60 -6.37 -1.84
C GLY A 42 -2.52 -6.15 -2.90
N PHE A 43 -2.88 -5.88 -4.15
CA PHE A 43 -1.91 -5.66 -5.20
C PHE A 43 -2.37 -4.60 -6.21
N GLY A 44 -1.39 -3.95 -6.82
CA GLY A 44 -1.63 -2.86 -7.73
C GLY A 44 -0.89 -3.05 -9.04
N VAL A 45 -1.58 -2.84 -10.14
CA VAL A 45 -0.97 -2.80 -11.47
C VAL A 45 -1.27 -1.48 -12.15
N GLN A 46 -0.39 -1.04 -13.05
CA GLN A 46 -0.61 0.18 -13.80
C GLN A 46 -0.14 0.12 -15.25
N VAL A 47 -0.86 0.84 -16.10
CA VAL A 47 -0.47 1.09 -17.49
C VAL A 47 -0.53 2.58 -17.74
N LYS A 48 0.62 3.19 -18.05
CA LYS A 48 0.75 4.63 -18.33
C LYS A 48 0.18 5.52 -17.20
N GLY A 49 0.36 5.11 -15.95
CA GLY A 49 -0.12 5.81 -14.76
C GLY A 49 -1.59 5.56 -14.40
N LYS A 50 -2.33 4.78 -15.20
CA LYS A 50 -3.68 4.33 -14.86
C LYS A 50 -3.58 3.11 -13.94
N ILE A 51 -4.01 3.26 -12.71
CA ILE A 51 -3.81 2.27 -11.63
C ILE A 51 -5.08 1.42 -11.48
N LEU A 52 -4.87 0.11 -11.39
CA LEU A 52 -5.82 -0.82 -10.80
C LEU A 52 -5.34 -1.12 -9.37
N ASN A 53 -6.20 -0.89 -8.40
CA ASN A 53 -6.05 -1.35 -7.01
C ASN A 53 -7.08 -2.47 -6.79
N SER A 54 -6.63 -3.63 -6.33
CA SER A 54 -7.52 -4.73 -5.98
C SER A 54 -6.95 -5.52 -4.81
N ALA A 55 -7.84 -6.04 -3.98
CA ALA A 55 -7.50 -6.90 -2.87
C ALA A 55 -8.51 -8.04 -2.72
N TYR A 56 -8.07 -9.13 -2.08
CA TYR A 56 -8.91 -10.22 -1.61
C TYR A 56 -8.37 -10.79 -0.30
N THR A 57 -9.23 -11.47 0.44
CA THR A 57 -8.86 -12.19 1.66
C THR A 57 -8.81 -13.68 1.38
N MET A 58 -7.77 -14.36 1.87
CA MET A 58 -7.57 -15.79 1.80
C MET A 58 -7.49 -16.37 3.21
N THR A 59 -8.20 -17.47 3.42
CA THR A 59 -8.18 -18.30 4.63
C THR A 59 -8.06 -19.76 4.21
N PHE A 60 -7.50 -20.61 5.07
CA PHE A 60 -7.37 -22.05 4.79
C PHE A 60 -8.38 -22.91 5.55
N GLU A 61 -9.09 -22.31 6.51
CA GLU A 61 -10.08 -22.96 7.37
C GLU A 61 -11.41 -22.19 7.32
N PRO A 62 -12.55 -22.88 7.52
CA PRO A 62 -13.88 -22.29 7.38
C PRO A 62 -14.26 -21.33 8.52
N THR A 63 -13.44 -21.26 9.57
CA THR A 63 -13.68 -20.46 10.78
C THR A 63 -14.07 -19.00 10.49
N TYR A 64 -13.55 -18.42 9.40
CA TYR A 64 -13.75 -17.02 9.06
C TYR A 64 -14.68 -16.79 7.86
N ASP A 65 -15.32 -17.82 7.31
CA ASP A 65 -16.14 -17.70 6.09
C ASP A 65 -17.24 -16.65 6.23
N SER A 66 -17.91 -16.62 7.39
CA SER A 66 -18.95 -15.62 7.67
C SER A 66 -18.39 -14.19 7.72
N LEU A 67 -17.16 -14.01 8.21
CA LEU A 67 -16.50 -12.71 8.20
C LEU A 67 -16.13 -12.29 6.77
N LEU A 68 -15.60 -13.21 5.96
CA LEU A 68 -15.26 -12.94 4.56
C LEU A 68 -16.51 -12.56 3.75
N GLU A 69 -17.60 -13.30 3.91
CA GLU A 69 -18.88 -12.99 3.24
C GLU A 69 -19.46 -11.66 3.68
N ALA A 70 -19.37 -11.31 4.98
CA ALA A 70 -19.81 -10.01 5.47
C ALA A 70 -19.01 -8.86 4.85
N VAL A 71 -17.68 -8.99 4.77
CA VAL A 71 -16.81 -7.97 4.14
C VAL A 71 -17.08 -7.86 2.65
N LYS A 72 -17.21 -8.99 1.95
CA LYS A 72 -17.54 -9.02 0.52
C LYS A 72 -18.90 -8.40 0.21
N ALA A 73 -19.92 -8.69 1.02
CA ALA A 73 -21.22 -8.05 0.92
C ALA A 73 -21.12 -6.54 1.18
N GLY A 74 -20.32 -6.12 2.16
CA GLY A 74 -19.98 -4.73 2.44
C GLY A 74 -19.33 -4.03 1.25
N THR A 75 -18.34 -4.66 0.60
CA THR A 75 -17.69 -4.12 -0.61
C THR A 75 -18.69 -3.99 -1.75
N ASN A 76 -19.53 -5.01 -2.00
CA ASN A 76 -20.56 -4.98 -3.05
C ASN A 76 -21.62 -3.90 -2.81
N ALA A 77 -21.96 -3.62 -1.56
CA ALA A 77 -22.79 -2.48 -1.19
C ALA A 77 -22.03 -1.15 -1.41
N GLY A 78 -20.75 -1.11 -1.02
CA GLY A 78 -19.85 0.02 -1.23
C GLY A 78 -19.70 0.45 -2.68
N ILE A 79 -19.72 -0.50 -3.62
CA ILE A 79 -19.73 -0.22 -5.06
C ILE A 79 -20.92 0.67 -5.47
N LYS A 80 -22.04 0.59 -4.72
CA LYS A 80 -23.22 1.45 -4.91
C LYS A 80 -23.13 2.76 -4.13
N SER A 81 -22.43 2.75 -2.99
CA SER A 81 -22.25 3.91 -2.11
C SER A 81 -20.95 3.76 -1.32
N ILE A 82 -19.87 4.41 -1.75
CA ILE A 82 -18.45 4.24 -1.32
C ILE A 82 -18.23 4.19 0.22
N LEU A 83 -19.15 4.74 1.00
CA LEU A 83 -19.02 4.89 2.44
C LEU A 83 -19.41 3.61 3.19
N LEU A 84 -18.44 3.07 3.93
CA LEU A 84 -18.63 1.90 4.80
C LEU A 84 -19.41 2.23 6.10
N VAL A 85 -19.28 3.47 6.58
CA VAL A 85 -19.93 3.95 7.81
C VAL A 85 -20.74 5.19 7.49
N ARG A 86 -21.95 5.27 8.05
CA ARG A 86 -22.83 6.44 7.89
C ARG A 86 -22.13 7.71 8.37
N ASN A 87 -22.12 8.74 7.53
CA ASN A 87 -21.66 10.08 7.87
C ASN A 87 -22.60 11.14 7.27
N ILE A 88 -22.24 12.42 7.41
CA ILE A 88 -23.00 13.57 6.88
C ILE A 88 -22.43 14.10 5.56
N ASP A 89 -21.43 13.44 4.97
CA ASP A 89 -20.83 13.85 3.72
C ASP A 89 -21.85 13.73 2.58
N GLN A 90 -21.95 14.77 1.77
CA GLN A 90 -22.87 14.86 0.64
C GLN A 90 -22.12 15.00 -0.70
N THR A 91 -20.80 14.79 -0.70
CA THR A 91 -19.97 14.79 -1.90
C THR A 91 -20.48 13.75 -2.88
N LYS A 92 -20.63 14.15 -4.14
CA LYS A 92 -21.11 13.28 -5.22
C LYS A 92 -19.92 12.82 -6.05
N MET A 93 -19.98 11.58 -6.53
CA MET A 93 -19.05 11.11 -7.56
C MET A 93 -19.29 11.88 -8.86
N GLU A 94 -18.22 12.16 -9.58
CA GLU A 94 -18.23 12.85 -10.85
C GLU A 94 -17.85 11.90 -12.00
N GLU A 95 -18.37 12.20 -13.19
CA GLU A 95 -18.02 11.45 -14.39
C GLU A 95 -16.52 11.58 -14.69
N GLY A 96 -15.87 10.45 -14.96
CA GLY A 96 -14.43 10.41 -15.26
C GLY A 96 -13.53 10.23 -14.03
N GLU A 97 -14.09 10.18 -12.83
CA GLU A 97 -13.37 9.77 -11.63
C GLU A 97 -13.17 8.25 -11.56
N TYR A 98 -12.11 7.85 -10.86
CA TYR A 98 -11.77 6.45 -10.63
C TYR A 98 -11.64 6.23 -9.13
N TYR A 99 -12.31 5.20 -8.62
CA TYR A 99 -12.34 4.88 -7.21
C TYR A 99 -11.82 3.47 -6.96
N ALA A 100 -11.05 3.31 -5.89
CA ALA A 100 -10.85 2.02 -5.24
C ALA A 100 -11.84 1.92 -4.09
N ILE A 101 -12.64 0.86 -4.07
CA ILE A 101 -13.68 0.65 -3.06
C ILE A 101 -13.28 -0.59 -2.28
N ASP A 102 -12.61 -0.35 -1.15
CA ASP A 102 -12.09 -1.38 -0.26
C ASP A 102 -12.77 -1.26 1.11
N THR A 103 -13.35 -2.36 1.61
CA THR A 103 -14.00 -2.39 2.92
C THR A 103 -13.28 -3.34 3.85
N PHE A 104 -13.16 -2.97 5.12
CA PHE A 104 -12.50 -3.77 6.15
C PHE A 104 -13.49 -4.15 7.25
N GLY A 105 -13.58 -5.44 7.55
CA GLY A 105 -14.30 -5.97 8.71
C GLY A 105 -13.30 -6.38 9.79
N SER A 106 -13.67 -6.17 11.05
CA SER A 106 -12.84 -6.56 12.20
C SER A 106 -13.73 -7.12 13.29
N THR A 107 -13.25 -8.16 13.98
CA THR A 107 -13.84 -8.65 15.24
C THR A 107 -13.34 -7.86 16.47
N GLY A 108 -12.42 -6.91 16.27
CA GLY A 108 -11.87 -6.05 17.32
C GLY A 108 -12.61 -4.71 17.45
N SER A 109 -11.87 -3.65 17.78
CA SER A 109 -12.41 -2.31 18.04
C SER A 109 -12.91 -1.55 16.81
N GLY A 110 -12.65 -2.07 15.60
CA GLY A 110 -12.93 -1.37 14.35
C GLY A 110 -12.03 -0.13 14.13
N ARG A 111 -10.87 -0.06 14.81
CA ARG A 111 -9.89 1.02 14.66
C ARG A 111 -8.50 0.45 14.36
N VAL A 112 -7.73 1.17 13.56
CA VAL A 112 -6.34 0.84 13.24
C VAL A 112 -5.39 1.85 13.88
N ILE A 113 -4.22 1.37 14.26
CA ILE A 113 -3.07 2.18 14.69
C ILE A 113 -1.84 1.69 13.93
N ASP A 114 -0.83 2.55 13.80
CA ASP A 114 0.45 2.12 13.23
C ASP A 114 1.13 1.12 14.16
N ASP A 115 1.63 0.03 13.60
CA ASP A 115 2.35 -1.03 14.30
C ASP A 115 3.45 -1.60 13.38
N ASP A 116 4.38 -2.36 13.97
CA ASP A 116 5.48 -3.06 13.30
C ASP A 116 6.45 -2.17 12.49
N GLU A 117 7.37 -2.83 11.76
CA GLU A 117 8.33 -2.14 10.90
C GLU A 117 7.67 -1.69 9.57
N CYS A 118 7.86 -0.41 9.25
CA CYS A 118 7.38 0.16 8.00
C CYS A 118 8.07 -0.47 6.77
N SER A 119 7.25 -1.03 5.88
CA SER A 119 7.67 -1.65 4.61
C SER A 119 7.30 -0.81 3.38
N HIS A 120 6.25 0.00 3.47
CA HIS A 120 5.71 0.81 2.37
C HIS A 120 6.15 2.27 2.48
N PHE A 121 6.64 2.82 1.38
CA PHE A 121 7.10 4.19 1.25
C PHE A 121 6.52 4.82 -0.01
N GLY A 122 6.36 6.14 -0.03
CA GLY A 122 5.94 6.87 -1.22
C GLY A 122 6.55 8.26 -1.21
N LYS A 123 6.84 8.79 -2.40
CA LYS A 123 7.18 10.21 -2.51
C LYS A 123 5.89 11.02 -2.46
N SER A 124 5.84 12.03 -1.59
CA SER A 124 4.75 13.01 -1.58
C SER A 124 4.51 13.55 -3.00
N PHE A 125 3.25 13.56 -3.44
CA PHE A 125 2.87 13.98 -4.80
C PHE A 125 3.27 15.43 -5.08
N ASN A 126 3.19 16.27 -4.05
CA ASN A 126 3.50 17.71 -4.12
C ASN A 126 4.97 18.03 -3.84
N SER A 127 5.83 17.01 -3.69
CA SER A 127 7.26 17.23 -3.44
C SER A 127 7.91 17.96 -4.62
N PRO A 128 8.75 18.99 -4.37
CA PRO A 128 9.40 19.73 -5.45
C PRO A 128 10.27 18.81 -6.31
N PRO A 129 10.40 19.07 -7.62
CA PRO A 129 11.18 18.18 -8.51
C PRO A 129 12.65 18.04 -8.11
N ASN A 130 13.24 19.11 -7.56
CA ASN A 130 14.63 19.20 -7.14
C ASN A 130 14.72 19.78 -5.72
N PRO A 131 14.46 18.99 -4.67
CA PRO A 131 14.61 19.44 -3.30
C PRO A 131 16.08 19.70 -2.97
N SER A 132 16.33 20.69 -2.11
CA SER A 132 17.68 20.96 -1.59
C SER A 132 18.11 19.83 -0.66
N ILE A 133 18.91 18.89 -1.17
CA ILE A 133 19.46 17.76 -0.42
C ILE A 133 20.97 17.94 -0.29
N ARG A 134 21.43 18.17 0.94
CA ARG A 134 22.86 18.38 1.25
C ARG A 134 23.70 17.10 1.17
N LEU A 135 23.13 15.96 1.54
CA LEU A 135 23.84 14.68 1.58
C LEU A 135 23.85 14.02 0.20
N ASN A 136 25.03 13.76 -0.35
CA ASN A 136 25.21 13.12 -1.66
C ASN A 136 24.51 11.76 -1.75
N SER A 137 24.55 10.96 -0.68
CA SER A 137 23.85 9.66 -0.60
C SER A 137 22.33 9.82 -0.70
N ALA A 138 21.75 10.78 0.03
CA ALA A 138 20.32 11.08 -0.05
C ALA A 138 19.91 11.64 -1.42
N HIS A 139 20.78 12.40 -2.07
CA HIS A 139 20.54 12.92 -3.42
C HIS A 139 20.56 11.80 -4.48
N SER A 140 21.51 10.85 -4.39
CA SER A 140 21.52 9.65 -5.25
C SER A 140 20.26 8.81 -5.04
N PHE A 141 19.89 8.57 -3.79
CA PHE A 141 18.69 7.81 -3.44
C PHE A 141 17.39 8.46 -3.95
N PHE A 142 17.26 9.79 -3.83
CA PHE A 142 16.13 10.53 -4.39
C PHE A 142 16.06 10.41 -5.92
N LYS A 143 17.21 10.43 -6.62
CA LYS A 143 17.27 10.16 -8.06
C LYS A 143 16.79 8.76 -8.40
N THR A 144 17.18 7.75 -7.62
CA THR A 144 16.69 6.37 -7.80
C THR A 144 15.18 6.29 -7.63
N ILE A 145 14.61 6.95 -6.61
CA ILE A 145 13.15 7.00 -6.41
C ILE A 145 12.46 7.63 -7.62
N ASN A 146 12.90 8.79 -8.07
CA ASN A 146 12.29 9.48 -9.22
C ASN A 146 12.40 8.67 -10.52
N LYS A 147 13.53 8.00 -10.74
CA LYS A 147 13.78 7.22 -11.95
C LYS A 147 12.87 5.99 -12.03
N ASN A 148 12.69 5.28 -10.91
CA ASN A 148 12.05 3.96 -10.89
C ASN A 148 10.57 4.01 -10.49
N PHE A 149 10.20 4.88 -9.54
CA PHE A 149 8.86 4.90 -8.93
C PHE A 149 8.12 6.21 -9.17
N GLY A 150 8.84 7.33 -9.29
CA GLY A 150 8.21 8.64 -9.39
C GLY A 150 7.44 8.98 -8.11
N THR A 151 6.11 9.02 -8.19
CA THR A 151 5.20 9.20 -7.05
C THR A 151 4.46 7.92 -6.66
N LEU A 152 4.70 6.81 -7.35
CA LEU A 152 4.11 5.52 -6.98
C LEU A 152 4.74 4.99 -5.69
N PRO A 153 3.95 4.35 -4.81
CA PRO A 153 4.48 3.67 -3.64
C PRO A 153 5.48 2.56 -4.00
N PHE A 154 6.44 2.34 -3.12
CA PHE A 154 7.46 1.29 -3.24
C PHE A 154 7.79 0.69 -1.86
N CYS A 155 8.51 -0.43 -1.86
CA CYS A 155 8.96 -1.09 -0.62
C CYS A 155 10.47 -1.33 -0.64
N ARG A 156 11.04 -1.79 0.48
CA ARG A 156 12.48 -2.09 0.58
C ARG A 156 12.93 -3.12 -0.45
N ARG A 157 12.14 -4.17 -0.69
CA ARG A 157 12.46 -5.18 -1.73
C ARG A 157 12.51 -4.59 -3.14
N HIS A 158 11.70 -3.57 -3.44
CA HIS A 158 11.78 -2.87 -4.73
C HIS A 158 13.08 -2.08 -4.85
N LEU A 159 13.59 -1.52 -3.74
CA LEU A 159 14.88 -0.83 -3.70
C LEU A 159 16.04 -1.79 -3.94
N ASP A 160 16.01 -2.97 -3.32
CA ASP A 160 17.02 -4.01 -3.57
C ASP A 160 17.06 -4.40 -5.06
N CYS A 161 15.89 -4.58 -5.68
CA CYS A 161 15.76 -4.86 -7.12
C CYS A 161 16.25 -3.70 -7.99
N ALA A 162 16.18 -2.46 -7.50
CA ALA A 162 16.69 -1.26 -8.17
C ALA A 162 18.22 -1.06 -7.95
N GLY A 163 18.89 -1.96 -7.21
CA GLY A 163 20.33 -1.92 -6.94
C GLY A 163 20.73 -1.13 -5.70
N GLU A 164 19.77 -0.74 -4.84
CA GLU A 164 20.02 0.02 -3.61
C GLU A 164 20.28 -0.92 -2.42
N THR A 165 21.56 -1.19 -2.10
CA THR A 165 21.95 -2.23 -1.12
C THR A 165 22.34 -1.70 0.27
N LYS A 166 22.52 -0.39 0.45
CA LYS A 166 23.12 0.20 1.69
C LYS A 166 22.22 1.17 2.47
N ASN A 167 20.93 1.26 2.13
CA ASN A 167 20.15 2.48 2.37
C ASN A 167 19.03 2.40 3.41
N LEU A 168 19.07 1.44 4.34
CA LEU A 168 18.19 1.46 5.52
C LEU A 168 18.27 2.81 6.26
N LEU A 169 19.48 3.35 6.46
CA LEU A 169 19.70 4.66 7.10
C LEU A 169 19.15 5.86 6.31
N SER A 170 19.06 5.78 4.98
CA SER A 170 18.55 6.91 4.16
C SER A 170 17.03 7.02 4.19
N THR A 171 16.32 5.89 4.35
CA THR A 171 14.85 5.89 4.47
C THR A 171 14.39 6.62 5.74
N THR A 172 15.10 6.47 6.86
CA THR A 172 14.82 7.21 8.10
C THR A 172 15.08 8.72 7.95
N GLY A 173 16.12 9.11 7.21
CA GLY A 173 16.46 10.52 6.95
C GLY A 173 15.54 11.26 5.97
N LEU A 174 14.72 10.52 5.20
CA LEU A 174 13.71 11.08 4.28
C LEU A 174 12.28 11.01 4.84
N ARG A 175 12.04 10.26 5.92
CA ARG A 175 10.72 10.06 6.52
C ARG A 175 10.13 11.31 7.19
N ARG A 176 10.93 12.36 7.42
CA ARG A 176 10.56 13.62 8.10
C ARG A 176 10.85 14.87 7.25
N ARG A 177 10.70 14.71 5.94
CA ARG A 177 10.79 15.73 4.88
C ARG A 177 9.81 16.91 4.92
N ASP A 178 8.68 16.75 5.61
CA ASP A 178 7.44 17.50 5.36
C ASP A 178 6.76 17.86 6.69
#